data_AF-U2Q2Z2-F1
#
_entry.id   AF-U2Q2Z2-F1
#
_cell.length_a   1.000
_cell.length_b   1.000
_cell.length_c   1.000
_cell.angle_alpha   90.00
_cell.angle_beta   90.00
_cell.angle_gamma   90.00
#
_symmetry.space_group_name_H-M   'P 1'
#
loop_
_entity.id
_entity.type
_entity.pdbx_description
1 polymer ?
#
loop_
_entity_poly.entity_id
_entity_poly.type
_entity_poly.pdbx_seq_one_letter_code
_entity_poly.pdbx_strand_id
1 'polypeptide(L)'
;MAKKRVKTVDNVARRGIAECKKEIADLNQKLESLEVSRNTLIVQDLQEKKPGLSKPMFSYSEIAERHGVSISKIQRLAEESNLSRRKNIVLLRNKKSL
;
A
#
# COMPACT_ATOMS: atom_id res chain seq x y z
N MET A 1 -19.82 -1.92 51.45
CA MET A 1 -19.24 -3.02 50.63
C MET A 1 -19.34 -2.78 49.11
N ALA A 2 -20.45 -2.26 48.57
CA ALA A 2 -20.67 -2.12 47.11
C ALA A 2 -19.66 -1.21 46.36
N LYS A 3 -19.29 -0.05 46.91
CA LYS A 3 -18.39 0.93 46.25
C LYS A 3 -16.99 0.38 45.94
N LYS A 4 -16.49 -0.61 46.70
CA LYS A 4 -15.15 -1.18 46.50
C LYS A 4 -15.12 -2.11 45.29
N ARG A 5 -16.15 -2.96 45.11
CA ARG A 5 -16.30 -3.85 43.94
C ARG A 5 -16.43 -3.09 42.63
N VAL A 6 -17.24 -2.04 42.57
CA VAL A 6 -17.43 -1.21 41.35
C VAL A 6 -16.09 -0.60 40.88
N LYS A 7 -15.31 0.00 41.79
CA LYS A 7 -13.98 0.53 41.48
C LYS A 7 -13.00 -0.52 40.95
N THR A 8 -13.17 -1.79 41.35
CA THR A 8 -12.27 -2.87 40.93
C THR A 8 -12.60 -3.34 39.52
N VAL A 9 -13.90 -3.47 39.21
CA VAL A 9 -14.38 -3.82 37.86
C VAL A 9 -14.03 -2.71 36.86
N ASP A 10 -14.20 -1.44 37.22
CA ASP A 10 -13.82 -0.31 36.36
C ASP A 10 -12.33 -0.32 36.03
N ASN A 11 -11.47 -0.68 36.98
CA ASN A 11 -10.03 -0.76 36.76
C ASN A 11 -9.64 -1.92 35.85
N VAL A 12 -10.31 -3.07 35.97
CA VAL A 12 -10.10 -4.23 35.08
C VAL A 12 -10.55 -3.90 33.65
N ALA A 13 -11.72 -3.29 33.49
CA ALA A 13 -12.23 -2.86 32.18
C ALA A 13 -11.28 -1.84 31.52
N ARG A 14 -10.76 -0.87 32.29
CA ARG A 14 -9.78 0.12 31.79
C ARG A 14 -8.48 -0.53 31.31
N ARG A 15 -7.98 -1.56 32.01
CA ARG A 15 -6.80 -2.32 31.60
C ARG A 15 -7.06 -3.09 30.30
N GLY A 16 -8.18 -3.81 30.22
CA GLY A 16 -8.56 -4.52 28.99
C GLY A 16 -8.69 -3.57 27.80
N ILE A 17 -9.32 -2.41 27.98
CA ILE A 17 -9.40 -1.39 26.92
C ILE A 17 -8.01 -0.88 26.51
N ALA A 18 -7.11 -0.67 27.47
CA ALA A 18 -5.74 -0.22 27.17
C ALA A 18 -4.93 -1.27 26.40
N GLU A 19 -5.07 -2.55 26.77
CA GLU A 19 -4.45 -3.68 26.08
C GLU A 19 -4.97 -3.81 24.65
N CYS A 20 -6.30 -3.81 24.45
CA CYS A 20 -6.88 -3.86 23.11
C CYS A 20 -6.44 -2.66 22.25
N LYS A 21 -6.34 -1.46 22.82
CA LYS A 21 -5.85 -0.28 22.10
C LYS A 21 -4.40 -0.44 21.67
N LYS A 22 -3.56 -1.03 22.52
CA LYS A 22 -2.17 -1.34 22.19
C LYS A 22 -2.09 -2.37 21.06
N GLU A 23 -2.86 -3.45 21.13
CA GLU A 23 -2.91 -4.47 20.09
C GLU A 23 -3.37 -3.89 18.74
N ILE A 24 -4.38 -3.02 18.73
CA ILE A 24 -4.82 -2.31 17.52
C ILE A 24 -3.67 -1.46 16.95
N ALA A 25 -2.93 -0.74 17.79
CA ALA A 25 -1.79 0.05 17.35
C ALA A 25 -0.69 -0.83 16.74
N ASP A 26 -0.34 -1.94 17.39
CA ASP A 26 0.67 -2.88 16.92
C ASP A 26 0.25 -3.55 15.60
N LEU A 27 -1.02 -3.90 15.45
CA LEU A 27 -1.57 -4.46 14.21
C LEU A 27 -1.55 -3.44 13.07
N ASN A 28 -1.91 -2.19 13.34
CA ASN A 28 -1.84 -1.12 12.34
C ASN A 28 -0.41 -0.89 11.85
N GLN A 29 0.57 -0.88 12.76
CA GLN A 29 1.99 -0.74 12.39
C GLN A 29 2.46 -1.92 11.52
N LYS A 30 2.05 -3.15 11.85
CA LYS A 30 2.36 -4.33 11.03
C LYS A 30 1.72 -4.25 9.65
N LEU A 31 0.46 -3.82 9.58
CA LEU A 31 -0.24 -3.63 8.30
C LEU A 31 0.49 -2.62 7.42
N GLU A 32 0.88 -1.48 7.98
CA GLU A 32 1.63 -0.46 7.25
C GLU A 32 2.96 -1.00 6.70
N SER A 33 3.71 -1.74 7.52
CA SER A 33 4.96 -2.38 7.09
C SER A 33 4.74 -3.37 5.93
N LEU A 34 3.70 -4.21 6.02
CA LEU A 34 3.35 -5.14 4.96
C LEU A 34 2.90 -4.43 3.69
N GLU A 35 2.17 -3.32 3.81
CA GLU A 35 1.77 -2.51 2.66
C GLU A 35 2.98 -1.91 1.94
N VAL A 36 3.96 -1.41 2.68
CA VAL A 36 5.22 -0.91 2.11
C VAL A 36 5.96 -2.04 1.38
N SER A 37 6.11 -3.21 2.01
CA SER A 37 6.76 -4.36 1.38
C SER A 37 6.05 -4.81 0.09
N ARG A 38 4.72 -4.90 0.10
CA ARG A 38 3.93 -5.24 -1.09
C ARG A 38 4.11 -4.21 -2.20
N ASN A 39 4.08 -2.92 -1.87
CA ASN A 39 4.28 -1.86 -2.87
C ASN A 39 5.69 -1.95 -3.50
N THR A 40 6.72 -2.27 -2.72
CA THR A 40 8.07 -2.50 -3.24
C THR A 40 8.11 -3.65 -4.25
N LEU A 41 7.45 -4.78 -3.95
CA LEU A 41 7.38 -5.93 -4.87
C LEU A 41 6.59 -5.59 -6.14
N ILE A 42 5.50 -4.82 -6.02
CA ILE A 42 4.76 -4.32 -7.18
C ILE A 42 5.66 -3.47 -8.09
N VAL A 43 6.49 -2.60 -7.51
CA VAL A 43 7.42 -1.76 -8.28
C VAL A 43 8.48 -2.61 -8.99
N GLN A 44 8.98 -3.68 -8.36
CA GLN A 44 9.89 -4.63 -9.02
C GLN A 44 9.22 -5.29 -10.24
N ASP A 45 8.01 -5.82 -10.08
CA ASP A 45 7.24 -6.40 -11.20
C ASP A 45 6.97 -5.38 -12.32
N LEU A 46 6.78 -4.11 -11.98
CA LEU A 46 6.59 -3.03 -12.94
C LEU A 46 7.86 -2.76 -13.76
N GLN A 47 9.03 -2.94 -13.16
CA GLN A 47 10.35 -2.75 -13.79
C GLN A 47 10.79 -3.94 -14.65
N GLU A 48 10.30 -5.15 -14.34
CA GLU A 48 10.67 -6.36 -15.08
C GLU A 48 10.32 -6.26 -16.57
N LYS A 49 11.28 -6.66 -17.40
CA LYS A 49 11.18 -6.64 -18.87
C LYS A 49 11.42 -8.02 -19.42
N LYS A 50 10.80 -8.31 -20.57
CA LYS A 50 11.02 -9.57 -21.29
C LYS A 50 12.50 -9.66 -21.71
N PRO A 51 13.15 -10.83 -21.56
CA PRO A 51 14.54 -11.01 -21.99
C PRO A 51 14.72 -10.60 -23.46
N GLY A 52 15.70 -9.75 -23.73
CA GLY A 52 15.99 -9.26 -25.09
C GLY A 52 14.97 -8.27 -25.67
N LEU A 53 13.95 -7.85 -24.92
CA LEU A 53 12.91 -6.92 -25.37
C LEU A 53 12.77 -5.76 -24.38
N SER A 54 12.60 -4.53 -24.88
CA SER A 54 12.28 -3.37 -24.01
C SER A 54 10.82 -3.34 -23.54
N LYS A 55 10.08 -4.45 -23.72
CA LYS A 55 8.67 -4.55 -23.36
C LYS A 55 8.53 -5.05 -21.90
N PRO A 56 7.56 -4.52 -21.14
CA PRO A 56 7.28 -5.01 -19.80
C PRO A 56 6.97 -6.52 -19.79
N MET A 57 7.38 -7.20 -18.72
CA MET A 57 7.17 -8.63 -18.56
C MET A 57 5.69 -8.96 -18.31
N PHE A 58 5.07 -8.25 -17.36
CA PHE A 58 3.66 -8.40 -16.96
C PHE A 58 2.86 -7.15 -17.29
N SER A 59 1.58 -7.28 -17.65
CA SER A 59 0.59 -6.22 -17.75
C SER A 59 0.16 -5.68 -16.38
N TYR A 60 -0.53 -4.53 -16.33
CA TYR A 60 -1.04 -4.02 -15.05
C TYR A 60 -2.10 -4.92 -14.42
N SER A 61 -2.90 -5.61 -15.24
CA SER A 61 -3.91 -6.56 -14.74
C SER A 61 -3.26 -7.78 -14.09
N GLU A 62 -2.23 -8.36 -14.71
CA GLU A 62 -1.51 -9.51 -14.15
C GLU A 62 -0.82 -9.16 -12.83
N ILE A 63 -0.23 -7.97 -12.72
CA ILE A 63 0.38 -7.49 -11.47
C ILE A 63 -0.71 -7.25 -10.40
N ALA A 64 -1.84 -6.66 -10.78
CA ALA A 64 -2.97 -6.44 -9.88
C ALA A 64 -3.51 -7.75 -9.29
N GLU A 65 -3.69 -8.77 -10.13
CA GLU A 65 -4.12 -10.12 -9.73
C GLU A 65 -3.10 -10.77 -8.80
N ARG A 66 -1.79 -10.73 -9.14
CA ARG A 66 -0.73 -11.34 -8.33
C ARG A 66 -0.66 -10.76 -6.92
N HIS A 67 -0.82 -9.46 -6.78
CA HIS A 67 -0.69 -8.75 -5.49
C HIS A 67 -2.04 -8.52 -4.78
N GLY A 68 -3.15 -8.98 -5.37
CA GLY A 68 -4.49 -8.82 -4.79
C GLY A 68 -4.90 -7.36 -4.62
N VAL A 69 -4.56 -6.49 -5.58
CA VAL A 69 -4.86 -5.05 -5.54
C VAL A 69 -5.61 -4.60 -6.79
N SER A 70 -6.20 -3.41 -6.75
CA SER A 70 -6.86 -2.85 -7.92
C SER A 70 -5.85 -2.41 -8.99
N ILE A 71 -6.25 -2.47 -10.26
CA ILE A 71 -5.46 -1.95 -11.38
C ILE A 71 -5.15 -0.46 -11.18
N SER A 72 -6.08 0.31 -10.61
CA SER A 72 -5.87 1.73 -10.30
C SER A 72 -4.71 1.96 -9.32
N LYS A 73 -4.53 1.06 -8.33
CA LYS A 73 -3.39 1.13 -7.41
C LYS A 73 -2.07 0.88 -8.15
N ILE A 74 -2.04 -0.10 -9.06
CA ILE A 74 -0.86 -0.37 -9.90
C ILE A 74 -0.51 0.84 -10.78
N GLN A 75 -1.52 1.45 -11.41
CA GLN A 75 -1.32 2.64 -12.25
C GLN A 75 -0.72 3.80 -11.44
N ARG A 76 -1.28 4.08 -10.26
CA ARG A 76 -0.78 5.11 -9.36
C ARG A 76 0.67 4.85 -8.94
N LEU A 77 1.01 3.63 -8.51
CA LEU A 77 2.38 3.27 -8.13
C LEU A 77 3.35 3.39 -9.31
N ALA A 78 2.90 3.03 -10.52
CA ALA A 78 3.69 3.20 -11.73
C ALA A 78 3.94 4.69 -12.05
N GLU A 79 2.96 5.57 -11.84
CA GLU A 79 3.13 7.01 -12.01
C GLU A 79 4.08 7.61 -10.97
N GLU A 80 3.87 7.31 -9.68
CA GLU A 80 4.71 7.75 -8.57
C GLU A 80 6.17 7.29 -8.73
N SER A 81 6.39 6.12 -9.35
CA SER A 81 7.72 5.54 -9.57
C SER A 81 8.33 5.86 -10.95
N ASN A 82 7.71 6.72 -11.77
CA ASN A 82 8.13 7.03 -13.14
C ASN A 82 8.21 5.80 -14.08
N LEU A 83 7.39 4.78 -13.83
CA LEU A 83 7.24 3.54 -14.61
C LEU A 83 5.91 3.50 -15.37
N SER A 84 5.25 4.65 -15.53
CA SER A 84 3.99 4.74 -16.25
C SER A 84 4.18 4.28 -17.70
N ARG A 85 3.32 3.36 -18.12
CA ARG A 85 3.34 2.78 -19.47
C ARG A 85 2.46 3.55 -20.45
N ARG A 86 1.66 4.50 -19.95
CA ARG A 86 0.94 5.43 -20.81
C ARG A 86 1.96 6.41 -21.38
N LYS A 87 1.96 6.59 -22.71
CA LYS A 87 2.69 7.70 -23.33
C LYS A 87 2.16 8.98 -22.70
N ASN A 88 3.00 9.69 -21.96
CA ASN A 88 2.65 10.99 -21.41
C ASN A 88 2.58 11.99 -22.58
N ILE A 89 1.43 12.05 -23.27
CA ILE A 89 1.19 12.95 -24.42
C ILE A 89 1.34 14.43 -24.01
N VAL A 90 1.36 14.72 -22.70
CA VAL A 90 1.48 16.07 -22.14
C VAL A 90 2.87 16.68 -22.38
N LEU A 91 3.94 15.90 -22.48
CA LEU A 91 5.31 16.44 -22.68
C LEU A 91 5.62 16.87 -24.12
N LEU A 92 4.72 16.62 -25.09
CA LEU A 92 4.92 17.01 -26.50
C LEU A 92 4.14 18.27 -26.91
N ARG A 93 3.29 18.85 -26.04
CA ARG A 93 2.53 20.06 -26.36
C ARG A 93 3.27 21.37 -26.03
N ASN A 94 4.32 21.34 -25.21
CA ASN A 94 5.02 22.57 -24.76
C ASN A 94 6.39 22.81 -25.42
N LYS A 95 6.74 22.10 -26.51
CA LYS A 95 7.98 22.34 -27.28
C LYS A 95 7.77 22.97 -28.66
N LYS A 96 6.58 23.53 -28.91
CA LYS A 96 6.28 24.34 -30.11
C LYS A 96 5.64 25.66 -29.71
N SER A 97 6.40 26.51 -29.02
CA SER A 97 6.16 27.94 -28.97
C SER A 97 7.45 28.63 -28.52
N LEU A 98 8.03 29.36 -29.48
CA LEU A 98 9.23 30.23 -29.41
C LEU A 98 10.57 29.51 -29.50
#